data_AF-A0A7S3XLA9-F1
#
_entry.id   AF-A0A7S3XLA9-F1
#
_cell.length_a   1.000
_cell.length_b   1.000
_cell.length_c   1.000
_cell.angle_alpha   90.00
_cell.angle_beta   90.00
_cell.angle_gamma   90.00
#
_symmetry.space_group_name_H-M   'P 1'
#
loop_
_entity.id
_entity.type
_entity.pdbx_description
1 polymer ?
#
loop_
_entity_poly.entity_id
_entity_poly.type
_entity_poly.pdbx_seq_one_letter_code
_entity_poly.pdbx_strand_id
1 'polypeptide(L)'
;GGGGAPERFLAEALSIDQTPFRQDERERVRRAGAVVMTMDQIEGLEPIHDNWGTQLGEEIDESGDPPRVWHQDLDRPGCAFTRSLGDSVGEAIGVVPDPELLIRELAPGDKYVVLASDGVFEFITSQSVAEMVGKYGDPLVAARKVVHEAYKLWLRYEVRTDDITIIVLQFEGLRAAMAKELAAAGHSPGAPGIGRKGSAAPGGAVRDRPAGMV
;
A
#
# COMPACT_ATOMS: atom_id res chain seq x y z
N GLY A 1 36.14 19.04 -6.26
CA GLY A 1 36.39 17.63 -6.63
C GLY A 1 35.29 16.78 -6.03
N GLY A 2 34.69 15.90 -6.83
CA GLY A 2 33.75 14.87 -6.36
C GLY A 2 32.27 15.24 -6.44
N GLY A 3 31.77 15.66 -7.60
CA GLY A 3 30.32 15.63 -7.88
C GLY A 3 29.89 14.19 -8.13
N GLY A 4 29.69 13.42 -7.05
CA GLY A 4 29.03 12.12 -7.16
C GLY A 4 27.62 12.31 -7.70
N ALA A 5 27.19 11.45 -8.61
CA ALA A 5 25.80 11.46 -9.07
C ALA A 5 24.87 11.36 -7.84
N PRO A 6 23.77 12.13 -7.79
CA PRO A 6 22.85 12.06 -6.67
C PRO A 6 22.38 10.61 -6.50
N GLU A 7 22.36 10.13 -5.24
CA GLU A 7 21.86 8.80 -4.92
C GLU A 7 20.40 8.72 -5.39
N ARG A 8 20.12 7.83 -6.34
CA ARG A 8 18.79 7.67 -6.92
C ARG A 8 18.04 6.60 -6.14
N PHE A 9 16.96 7.02 -5.50
CA PHE A 9 16.03 6.11 -4.83
C PHE A 9 15.02 5.55 -5.84
N LEU A 10 14.70 4.26 -5.70
CA LEU A 10 13.63 3.60 -6.43
C LEU A 10 12.50 3.30 -5.45
N ALA A 11 11.28 3.66 -5.80
CA ALA A 11 10.09 3.27 -5.06
C ALA A 11 9.65 1.87 -5.50
N GLU A 12 9.19 1.09 -4.53
CA GLU A 12 8.53 -0.19 -4.74
C GLU A 12 7.25 -0.17 -3.91
N ALA A 13 6.10 -0.36 -4.56
CA ALA A 13 4.82 -0.41 -3.88
C ALA A 13 4.74 -1.69 -3.03
N LEU A 14 4.41 -1.53 -1.73
CA LEU A 14 4.26 -2.66 -0.79
C LEU A 14 2.78 -3.02 -0.55
N SER A 15 1.86 -2.23 -1.10
CA SER A 15 0.42 -2.43 -1.09
C SER A 15 -0.16 -2.03 -2.44
N ILE A 16 -1.32 -2.58 -2.76
CA ILE A 16 -2.10 -2.18 -3.93
C ILE A 16 -3.46 -1.75 -3.43
N ASP A 17 -3.88 -0.53 -3.75
CA ASP A 17 -5.11 0.06 -3.23
C ASP A 17 -6.33 -0.81 -3.51
N GLN A 18 -7.11 -1.13 -2.48
CA GLN A 18 -8.32 -1.95 -2.62
C GLN A 18 -9.52 -1.07 -3.01
N THR A 19 -9.49 -0.57 -4.24
CA THR A 19 -10.50 0.35 -4.80
C THR A 19 -11.25 -0.30 -5.95
N PRO A 20 -12.36 0.30 -6.41
CA PRO A 20 -13.04 -0.13 -7.61
C PRO A 20 -12.23 0.03 -8.91
N PHE A 21 -11.01 0.58 -8.90
CA PHE A 21 -10.12 0.50 -10.06
C PHE A 21 -9.58 -0.92 -10.29
N ARG A 22 -9.51 -1.75 -9.24
CA ARG A 22 -9.11 -3.15 -9.32
C ARG A 22 -10.27 -4.04 -9.76
N GLN A 23 -10.06 -4.80 -10.83
CA GLN A 23 -11.11 -5.65 -11.41
C GLN A 23 -11.59 -6.74 -10.46
N ASP A 24 -10.68 -7.42 -9.77
CA ASP A 24 -10.99 -8.47 -8.79
C ASP A 24 -11.87 -7.94 -7.65
N GLU A 25 -11.56 -6.74 -7.16
CA GLU A 25 -12.35 -6.07 -6.13
C GLU A 25 -13.73 -5.64 -6.64
N ARG A 26 -13.83 -5.08 -7.87
CA ARG A 26 -15.12 -4.77 -8.50
C ARG A 26 -16.01 -5.99 -8.63
N GLU A 27 -15.48 -7.09 -9.14
CA GLU A 27 -16.23 -8.32 -9.31
C GLU A 27 -16.71 -8.88 -7.98
N ARG A 28 -15.88 -8.77 -6.93
CA ARG A 28 -16.21 -9.22 -5.57
C ARG A 28 -17.38 -8.42 -4.99
N VAL A 29 -17.35 -7.09 -5.00
CA VAL A 29 -18.43 -6.26 -4.44
C VAL A 29 -19.71 -6.35 -5.28
N ARG A 30 -19.62 -6.49 -6.60
CA ARG A 30 -20.78 -6.73 -7.49
C ARG A 30 -21.49 -8.04 -7.16
N ARG A 31 -20.74 -9.11 -6.89
CA ARG A 31 -21.32 -10.40 -6.43
C ARG A 31 -22.05 -10.29 -5.09
N ALA A 32 -21.66 -9.33 -4.25
CA ALA A 32 -22.32 -9.02 -2.98
C ALA A 32 -23.49 -8.03 -3.14
N GLY A 33 -23.80 -7.60 -4.37
CA GLY A 33 -24.95 -6.75 -4.67
C GLY A 33 -24.65 -5.26 -4.73
N ALA A 34 -23.38 -4.83 -4.68
CA ALA A 34 -23.03 -3.44 -4.91
C ALA A 34 -23.23 -3.00 -6.36
N VAL A 35 -23.59 -1.74 -6.56
CA VAL A 35 -23.46 -1.02 -7.83
C VAL A 35 -22.09 -0.33 -7.82
N VAL A 36 -21.37 -0.39 -8.95
CA VAL A 36 -20.05 0.26 -9.09
C VAL A 36 -20.07 1.21 -10.28
N MET A 37 -20.00 2.51 -10.00
CA MET A 37 -20.11 3.61 -10.96
C MET A 37 -19.39 4.86 -10.44
N THR A 38 -18.96 5.74 -11.35
CA THR A 38 -18.55 7.13 -11.04
C THR A 38 -19.79 8.01 -10.83
N MET A 39 -19.64 9.20 -10.23
CA MET A 39 -20.76 10.16 -10.15
C MET A 39 -21.28 10.55 -11.54
N ASP A 40 -20.39 10.83 -12.49
CA ASP A 40 -20.76 11.24 -13.85
C ASP A 40 -21.59 10.18 -14.59
N GLN A 41 -21.33 8.90 -14.35
CA GLN A 41 -22.15 7.81 -14.89
C GLN A 41 -23.55 7.76 -14.24
N ILE A 42 -23.66 8.04 -12.94
CA ILE A 42 -24.96 8.10 -12.23
C ILE A 42 -25.78 9.29 -12.72
N GLU A 43 -25.14 10.44 -12.96
CA GLU A 43 -25.78 11.65 -13.46
C GLU A 43 -26.07 11.60 -14.98
N GLY A 44 -25.57 10.56 -15.68
CA GLY A 44 -25.74 10.39 -17.11
C GLY A 44 -24.88 11.34 -17.96
N LEU A 45 -23.85 11.93 -17.37
CA LEU A 45 -22.83 12.76 -18.04
C LEU A 45 -21.81 11.90 -18.79
N GLU A 46 -21.58 10.67 -18.33
CA GLU A 46 -20.70 9.69 -18.95
C GLU A 46 -21.46 8.38 -19.27
N PRO A 47 -21.16 7.69 -20.40
CA PRO A 47 -21.70 6.36 -20.67
C PRO A 47 -21.31 5.34 -19.60
N ILE A 48 -22.17 4.36 -19.34
CA ILE A 48 -21.85 3.27 -18.41
C ILE A 48 -20.75 2.38 -19.02
N HIS A 49 -19.63 2.27 -18.32
CA HIS A 49 -18.51 1.36 -18.63
C HIS A 49 -17.74 1.00 -17.35
N ASP A 50 -16.80 0.06 -17.43
CA ASP A 50 -15.95 -0.34 -16.30
C ASP A 50 -14.45 -0.48 -16.63
N ASN A 51 -14.02 0.14 -17.74
CA ASN A 51 -12.64 0.21 -18.20
C ASN A 51 -11.85 1.42 -17.64
N TRP A 52 -12.02 1.76 -16.36
CA TRP A 52 -11.34 2.88 -15.67
C TRP A 52 -9.85 2.64 -15.36
N GLY A 53 -9.26 1.52 -15.79
CA GLY A 53 -8.02 0.97 -15.22
C GLY A 53 -6.89 2.00 -15.05
N THR A 54 -6.51 2.25 -13.80
CA THR A 54 -5.36 3.06 -13.40
C THR A 54 -4.52 2.28 -12.37
N GLN A 55 -3.21 2.51 -12.36
CA GLN A 55 -2.31 1.99 -11.32
C GLN A 55 -2.01 3.11 -10.32
N LEU A 56 -2.89 3.26 -9.33
CA LEU A 56 -2.75 4.28 -8.28
C LEU A 56 -1.38 4.19 -7.61
N GLY A 57 -0.78 5.35 -7.36
CA GLY A 57 0.55 5.48 -6.76
C GLY A 57 1.71 5.44 -7.76
N GLU A 58 1.56 4.76 -8.90
CA GLU A 58 2.49 4.87 -10.04
C GLU A 58 2.12 6.03 -10.95
N GLU A 59 0.82 6.17 -11.21
CA GLU A 59 0.22 7.23 -12.02
C GLU A 59 -0.71 8.09 -11.16
N ILE A 60 -0.86 9.35 -11.55
CA ILE A 60 -1.85 10.26 -10.97
C ILE A 60 -3.13 10.11 -11.77
N ASP A 61 -4.26 9.89 -11.09
CA ASP A 61 -5.55 9.88 -11.76
C ASP A 61 -5.96 11.31 -12.12
N GLU A 62 -6.02 11.61 -13.42
CA GLU A 62 -6.47 12.90 -13.93
C GLU A 62 -7.97 12.92 -14.26
N SER A 63 -8.67 11.79 -14.06
CA SER A 63 -10.02 11.53 -14.56
C SER A 63 -11.13 12.13 -13.68
N GLY A 64 -10.78 12.68 -12.51
CA GLY A 64 -11.74 13.30 -11.58
C GLY A 64 -12.32 12.31 -10.58
N ASP A 65 -13.65 12.21 -10.48
CA ASP A 65 -14.31 11.38 -9.45
C ASP A 65 -14.06 9.88 -9.71
N PRO A 66 -13.48 9.14 -8.74
CA PRO A 66 -13.18 7.72 -8.95
C PRO A 66 -14.46 6.87 -8.97
N PRO A 67 -14.42 5.66 -9.56
CA PRO A 67 -15.52 4.72 -9.43
C PRO A 67 -15.72 4.36 -7.95
N ARG A 68 -16.99 4.40 -7.52
CA ARG A 68 -17.41 4.18 -6.13
C ARG A 68 -18.29 2.94 -6.00
N VAL A 69 -18.33 2.39 -4.79
CA VAL A 69 -19.22 1.31 -4.36
C VAL A 69 -20.49 1.93 -3.80
N TRP A 70 -21.63 1.57 -4.37
CA TRP A 70 -22.95 2.11 -4.02
C TRP A 70 -23.92 1.01 -3.61
N HIS A 71 -24.87 1.38 -2.75
CA HIS A 71 -26.07 0.57 -2.54
C HIS A 71 -26.94 0.56 -3.80
N GLN A 72 -27.73 -0.51 -4.01
CA GLN A 72 -28.55 -0.70 -5.21
C GLN A 72 -29.54 0.44 -5.47
N ASP A 73 -30.10 0.99 -4.40
CA ASP A 73 -31.09 2.07 -4.49
C ASP A 73 -30.44 3.44 -4.74
N LEU A 74 -29.09 3.53 -4.76
CA LEU A 74 -28.30 4.77 -4.90
C LEU A 74 -28.69 5.88 -3.90
N ASP A 75 -29.31 5.50 -2.78
CA ASP A 75 -29.83 6.38 -1.75
C ASP A 75 -28.84 6.66 -0.62
N ARG A 76 -27.68 5.97 -0.65
CA ARG A 76 -26.60 6.10 0.33
C ARG A 76 -25.32 6.64 -0.33
N PRO A 77 -24.46 7.35 0.42
CA PRO A 77 -23.17 7.81 -0.10
C PRO A 77 -22.32 6.65 -0.61
N GLY A 78 -21.64 6.85 -1.73
CA GLY A 78 -20.73 5.86 -2.32
C GLY A 78 -19.30 5.99 -1.81
N CYS A 79 -18.67 4.85 -1.55
CA CYS A 79 -17.28 4.78 -1.05
C CYS A 79 -16.30 4.46 -2.18
N ALA A 80 -15.14 5.11 -2.20
CA ALA A 80 -14.10 4.85 -3.21
C ALA A 80 -13.16 3.69 -2.82
N PHE A 81 -13.46 2.99 -1.72
CA PHE A 81 -12.75 1.80 -1.24
C PHE A 81 -13.68 0.59 -1.25
N THR A 82 -13.10 -0.60 -1.34
CA THR A 82 -13.80 -1.90 -1.33
C THR A 82 -13.47 -2.74 -0.11
N ARG A 83 -12.55 -2.28 0.73
CA ARG A 83 -12.20 -2.87 2.02
C ARG A 83 -12.05 -1.79 3.08
N SER A 84 -12.63 -2.00 4.25
CA SER A 84 -12.54 -1.07 5.37
C SER A 84 -12.91 -1.75 6.69
N LEU A 85 -12.56 -1.11 7.79
CA LEU A 85 -13.01 -1.50 9.13
C LEU A 85 -14.16 -0.57 9.55
N GLY A 86 -15.26 -1.15 10.03
CA GLY A 86 -16.33 -0.41 10.70
C GLY A 86 -17.39 0.23 9.81
N ASP A 87 -17.34 0.02 8.49
CA ASP A 87 -18.39 0.46 7.58
C ASP A 87 -19.55 -0.55 7.52
N SER A 88 -20.40 -0.53 8.54
CA SER A 88 -21.57 -1.44 8.62
C SER A 88 -22.54 -1.36 7.44
N VAL A 89 -22.57 -0.23 6.72
CA VAL A 89 -23.40 -0.05 5.52
C VAL A 89 -22.72 -0.71 4.32
N GLY A 90 -21.43 -0.44 4.13
CA GLY A 90 -20.60 -1.05 3.09
C GLY A 90 -20.51 -2.57 3.25
N GLU A 91 -20.45 -3.10 4.48
CA GLU A 91 -20.42 -4.54 4.77
C GLU A 91 -21.59 -5.28 4.14
N ALA A 92 -22.78 -4.67 4.12
CA ALA A 92 -23.98 -5.25 3.52
C ALA A 92 -23.89 -5.41 1.99
N ILE A 93 -22.97 -4.69 1.34
CA ILE A 93 -22.75 -4.71 -0.11
C ILE A 93 -21.34 -5.17 -0.49
N GLY A 94 -20.66 -5.86 0.43
CA GLY A 94 -19.39 -6.52 0.16
C GLY A 94 -18.15 -5.70 0.45
N VAL A 95 -18.21 -4.58 1.17
CA VAL A 95 -17.00 -4.02 1.78
C VAL A 95 -16.54 -4.95 2.90
N VAL A 96 -15.28 -5.38 2.89
CA VAL A 96 -14.78 -6.40 3.85
C VAL A 96 -13.59 -5.88 4.67
N PRO A 97 -13.39 -6.37 5.91
CA PRO A 97 -12.28 -5.95 6.75
C PRO A 97 -10.97 -6.71 6.47
N ASP A 98 -10.98 -7.72 5.59
CA ASP A 98 -9.85 -8.62 5.35
C ASP A 98 -8.66 -7.92 4.68
N PRO A 99 -7.49 -7.80 5.35
CA PRO A 99 -6.32 -7.16 4.79
C PRO A 99 -5.61 -8.06 3.77
N GLU A 100 -4.84 -7.44 2.86
CA GLU A 100 -3.83 -8.15 2.07
C GLU A 100 -2.49 -8.08 2.81
N LEU A 101 -1.84 -9.24 3.01
CA LEU A 101 -0.60 -9.34 3.79
C LEU A 101 0.61 -9.58 2.87
N LEU A 102 1.61 -8.71 2.99
CA LEU A 102 2.93 -8.89 2.38
C LEU A 102 3.98 -9.04 3.48
N ILE A 103 4.77 -10.12 3.42
CA ILE A 103 5.92 -10.34 4.31
C ILE A 103 7.18 -10.29 3.46
N ARG A 104 8.13 -9.43 3.84
CA ARG A 104 9.39 -9.24 3.13
C ARG A 104 10.56 -9.11 4.10
N GLU A 105 11.70 -9.67 3.72
CA GLU A 105 12.98 -9.45 4.40
C GLU A 105 13.64 -8.16 3.90
N LEU A 106 14.13 -7.33 4.83
CA LEU A 106 14.80 -6.07 4.48
C LEU A 106 16.16 -6.35 3.82
N ALA A 107 16.32 -5.91 2.59
CA ALA A 107 17.57 -5.98 1.86
C ALA A 107 18.53 -4.86 2.35
N PRO A 108 19.86 -5.05 2.26
CA PRO A 108 20.83 -4.01 2.65
C PRO A 108 20.64 -2.67 1.91
N GLY A 109 20.10 -2.72 0.69
CA GLY A 109 19.78 -1.54 -0.12
C GLY A 109 18.55 -0.77 0.35
N ASP A 110 17.67 -1.38 1.15
CA ASP A 110 16.46 -0.72 1.64
C ASP A 110 16.87 0.35 2.66
N LYS A 111 16.49 1.60 2.37
CA LYS A 111 16.83 2.78 3.18
C LYS A 111 15.65 3.31 3.99
N TYR A 112 14.47 3.30 3.39
CA TYR A 112 13.27 3.87 3.98
C TYR A 112 12.06 2.95 3.75
N VAL A 113 11.10 3.00 4.66
CA VAL A 113 9.70 2.67 4.37
C VAL A 113 8.85 3.90 4.63
N VAL A 114 7.93 4.17 3.72
CA VAL A 114 7.03 5.32 3.79
C VAL A 114 5.60 4.78 3.83
N LEU A 115 4.81 5.28 4.79
CA LEU A 115 3.38 5.06 4.86
C LEU A 115 2.72 6.43 4.75
N ALA A 116 1.74 6.59 3.88
CA ALA A 116 1.01 7.85 3.77
C ALA A 116 -0.45 7.59 3.42
N SER A 117 -1.32 8.57 3.72
CA SER A 117 -2.70 8.57 3.23
C SER A 117 -2.76 8.93 1.74
N ASP A 118 -3.91 8.67 1.11
CA ASP A 118 -4.30 9.18 -0.21
C ASP A 118 -4.14 10.69 -0.33
N GLY A 119 -4.34 11.45 0.76
CA GLY A 119 -4.00 12.87 0.84
C GLY A 119 -2.57 13.23 0.39
N VAL A 120 -1.62 12.29 0.35
CA VAL A 120 -0.32 12.45 -0.33
C VAL A 120 -0.36 11.93 -1.76
N PHE A 121 -0.84 10.70 -1.95
CA PHE A 121 -0.70 9.97 -3.22
C PHE A 121 -1.65 10.44 -4.32
N GLU A 122 -2.68 11.21 -3.98
CA GLU A 122 -3.59 11.86 -4.94
C GLU A 122 -2.84 12.69 -5.98
N PHE A 123 -1.78 13.39 -5.58
CA PHE A 123 -1.02 14.28 -6.47
C PHE A 123 0.48 13.99 -6.54
N ILE A 124 0.97 13.02 -5.77
CA ILE A 124 2.40 12.70 -5.69
C ILE A 124 2.60 11.19 -5.81
N THR A 125 3.22 10.76 -6.91
CA THR A 125 3.54 9.35 -7.14
C THR A 125 4.51 8.80 -6.09
N SER A 126 4.49 7.48 -5.85
CA SER A 126 5.39 6.81 -4.91
C SER A 126 6.87 7.08 -5.24
N GLN A 127 7.21 7.10 -6.53
CA GLN A 127 8.56 7.44 -6.98
C GLN A 127 8.94 8.88 -6.64
N SER A 128 8.03 9.85 -6.83
CA SER A 128 8.26 11.24 -6.45
C SER A 128 8.43 11.40 -4.93
N VAL A 129 7.64 10.68 -4.13
CA VAL A 129 7.81 10.63 -2.67
C VAL A 129 9.19 10.09 -2.30
N ALA A 130 9.64 8.98 -2.90
CA ALA A 130 10.95 8.41 -2.63
C ALA A 130 12.09 9.38 -2.96
N GLU A 131 12.01 10.08 -4.09
CA GLU A 131 12.98 11.10 -4.48
C GLU A 131 12.96 12.32 -3.56
N MET A 132 11.79 12.74 -3.09
CA MET A 132 11.67 13.83 -2.12
C MET A 132 12.27 13.45 -0.77
N VAL A 133 11.95 12.26 -0.26
CA VAL A 133 12.49 11.77 1.01
C VAL A 133 14.01 11.63 0.95
N GLY A 134 14.53 11.09 -0.16
CA GLY A 134 15.97 10.90 -0.38
C GLY A 134 16.80 12.19 -0.38
N LYS A 135 16.19 13.37 -0.53
CA LYS A 135 16.89 14.68 -0.48
C LYS A 135 17.25 15.12 0.94
N TYR A 136 16.70 14.48 1.97
CA TYR A 136 16.86 14.90 3.36
C TYR A 136 17.35 13.75 4.24
N GLY A 137 18.38 14.00 5.04
CA GLY A 137 18.88 12.99 5.99
C GLY A 137 18.01 12.83 7.24
N ASP A 138 17.20 13.84 7.59
CA ASP A 138 16.28 13.81 8.71
C ASP A 138 14.87 13.38 8.24
N PRO A 139 14.34 12.24 8.69
CA PRO A 139 13.03 11.74 8.26
C PRO A 139 11.86 12.68 8.64
N LEU A 140 11.96 13.44 9.74
CA LEU A 140 10.93 14.40 10.12
C LEU A 140 10.91 15.60 9.16
N VAL A 141 12.09 16.06 8.74
CA VAL A 141 12.19 17.12 7.74
C VAL A 141 11.66 16.63 6.38
N ALA A 142 12.02 15.42 5.98
CA ALA A 142 11.51 14.77 4.77
C ALA A 142 9.98 14.71 4.78
N ALA A 143 9.38 14.17 5.85
CA ALA A 143 7.94 14.06 6.04
C ALA A 143 7.25 15.43 5.89
N ARG A 144 7.75 16.47 6.57
CA ARG A 144 7.20 17.83 6.47
C ARG A 144 7.25 18.39 5.05
N LYS A 145 8.30 18.06 4.29
CA LYS A 145 8.45 18.51 2.90
C LYS A 145 7.45 17.84 1.96
N VAL A 146 7.18 16.55 2.16
CA VAL A 146 6.14 15.82 1.41
C VAL A 146 4.75 16.37 1.73
N VAL A 147 4.40 16.50 3.03
CA VAL A 147 3.10 17.08 3.44
C VAL A 147 2.89 18.48 2.86
N HIS A 148 3.93 19.33 2.94
CA HIS A 148 3.84 20.68 2.41
C HIS A 148 3.59 20.70 0.89
N GLU A 149 4.26 19.82 0.14
CA GLU A 149 4.04 19.75 -1.31
C GLU A 149 2.66 19.20 -1.64
N ALA A 150 2.21 18.14 -0.98
CA ALA A 150 0.86 17.60 -1.16
C ALA A 150 -0.19 18.68 -0.88
N TYR A 151 -0.06 19.41 0.23
CA TYR A 151 -0.95 20.50 0.58
C TYR A 151 -1.00 21.61 -0.49
N LYS A 152 0.15 21.98 -1.06
CA LYS A 152 0.20 22.94 -2.17
C LYS A 152 -0.52 22.44 -3.41
N LEU A 153 -0.44 21.15 -3.72
CA LEU A 153 -1.11 20.55 -4.87
C LEU A 153 -2.61 20.49 -4.66
N TRP A 154 -3.07 20.10 -3.46
CA TRP A 154 -4.48 20.20 -3.07
C TRP A 154 -5.03 21.62 -3.27
N LEU A 155 -4.36 22.65 -2.77
CA LEU A 155 -4.79 24.05 -2.95
C LEU A 155 -4.79 24.52 -4.42
N ARG A 156 -4.03 23.84 -5.29
CA ARG A 156 -3.89 24.21 -6.70
C ARG A 156 -4.94 23.55 -7.57
N TYR A 157 -5.23 22.29 -7.32
CA TYR A 157 -6.06 21.45 -8.20
C TYR A 157 -7.46 21.25 -7.66
N GLU A 158 -7.66 21.39 -6.34
CA GLU A 158 -8.93 21.11 -5.70
C GLU A 158 -9.45 22.25 -4.83
N VAL A 159 -10.77 22.29 -4.68
CA VAL A 159 -11.45 23.30 -3.84
C VAL A 159 -11.46 22.92 -2.37
N ARG A 160 -11.27 21.64 -2.06
CA ARG A 160 -11.21 21.09 -0.71
C ARG A 160 -9.94 20.26 -0.57
N THR A 161 -9.24 20.47 0.53
CA THR A 161 -8.06 19.67 0.89
C THR A 161 -8.47 18.49 1.76
N ASP A 162 -7.90 17.33 1.49
CA ASP A 162 -8.02 16.16 2.36
C ASP A 162 -7.06 16.23 3.57
N ASP A 163 -7.24 15.33 4.52
CA ASP A 163 -6.30 15.10 5.61
C ASP A 163 -5.00 14.45 5.07
N ILE A 164 -3.87 15.10 5.31
CA ILE A 164 -2.56 14.68 4.77
C ILE A 164 -1.71 14.11 5.88
N THR A 165 -1.48 12.80 5.85
CA THR A 165 -0.66 12.10 6.84
C THR A 165 0.46 11.32 6.16
N ILE A 166 1.66 11.38 6.73
CA ILE A 166 2.82 10.59 6.28
C ILE A 166 3.68 10.17 7.48
N ILE A 167 4.22 8.96 7.40
CA ILE A 167 5.21 8.39 8.31
C ILE A 167 6.40 7.98 7.45
N VAL A 168 7.59 8.50 7.80
CA VAL A 168 8.85 8.14 7.16
C VAL A 168 9.71 7.43 8.19
N LEU A 169 10.01 6.15 7.95
CA LEU A 169 10.91 5.36 8.78
C LEU A 169 12.21 5.08 8.02
N GLN A 170 13.35 5.37 8.66
CA GLN A 170 14.68 5.12 8.10
C GLN A 170 15.29 3.88 8.74
N PHE A 171 15.72 2.91 7.92
CA PHE A 171 16.24 1.63 8.39
C PHE A 171 17.66 1.70 8.93
N GLU A 172 18.47 2.68 8.54
CA GLU A 172 19.84 2.82 9.04
C GLU A 172 19.88 2.99 10.56
N GLY A 173 19.02 3.86 11.10
CA GLY A 173 18.86 4.04 12.55
C GLY A 173 18.35 2.78 13.25
N LEU A 174 17.45 2.03 12.60
CA LEU A 174 16.92 0.78 13.14
C LEU A 174 18.00 -0.31 13.21
N ARG A 175 18.77 -0.51 12.13
CA ARG A 175 19.86 -1.50 12.09
C ARG A 175 20.93 -1.20 13.14
N ALA A 176 21.29 0.06 13.31
CA ALA A 176 22.25 0.48 14.33
C ALA A 176 21.72 0.22 15.75
N ALA A 177 20.43 0.52 16.01
CA ALA A 177 19.80 0.24 17.30
C ALA A 177 19.74 -1.27 17.60
N MET A 178 19.30 -2.08 16.63
CA MET A 178 19.25 -3.54 16.76
C MET A 178 20.63 -4.15 17.01
N ALA A 179 21.65 -3.70 16.28
CA ALA A 179 23.03 -4.16 16.48
C ALA A 179 23.54 -3.84 17.90
N LYS A 180 23.18 -2.66 18.43
CA LYS A 180 23.52 -2.26 19.81
C LYS A 180 22.82 -3.12 20.85
N GLU A 181 21.54 -3.44 20.64
CA GLU A 181 20.79 -4.35 21.53
C GLU A 181 21.36 -5.78 21.50
N LEU A 182 21.67 -6.31 20.32
CA LEU A 182 22.31 -7.62 20.17
C LEU A 182 23.67 -7.70 20.86
N ALA A 183 24.49 -6.65 20.71
CA ALA A 183 25.78 -6.54 21.40
C ALA A 183 25.61 -6.45 22.93
N ALA A 184 24.59 -5.73 23.41
CA ALA A 184 24.28 -5.64 24.83
C ALA A 184 23.73 -6.95 25.41
N ALA A 185 23.03 -7.76 24.59
CA ALA A 185 22.50 -9.06 24.97
C ALA A 185 23.53 -10.21 24.95
N GLY A 186 24.82 -9.92 24.73
CA GLY A 186 25.91 -10.89 24.83
C GLY A 186 25.93 -11.99 23.75
N HIS A 187 25.16 -11.86 22.68
CA HIS A 187 25.17 -12.81 21.57
C HIS A 187 26.38 -12.54 20.67
N SER A 188 27.46 -13.31 20.89
CA SER A 188 28.56 -13.37 19.94
C SER A 188 28.07 -14.04 18.65
N PRO A 189 28.40 -13.52 17.45
CA PRO A 189 28.10 -14.24 16.22
C PRO A 189 28.89 -15.56 16.25
N GLY A 190 28.15 -16.67 16.37
CA GLY A 190 28.73 -18.00 16.38
C GLY A 190 29.59 -18.20 15.13
N ALA A 191 30.86 -18.53 15.33
CA ALA A 191 31.75 -18.94 14.25
C ALA A 191 31.11 -20.09 13.44
N PRO A 192 31.39 -20.21 12.13
CA PRO A 192 30.83 -21.27 11.31
C PRO A 192 31.34 -22.62 11.83
N GLY A 193 30.44 -23.37 12.48
CA GLY A 193 30.71 -24.70 13.03
C GLY A 193 30.98 -25.70 11.91
N ILE A 194 32.20 -26.22 11.92
CA ILE A 194 32.66 -27.36 11.14
C ILE A 194 31.70 -28.56 11.34
N GLY A 195 31.41 -29.23 10.23
CA GLY A 195 30.31 -30.18 10.08
C GLY A 195 30.28 -31.34 11.07
N ARG A 196 29.06 -31.81 11.32
CA ARG A 196 28.79 -33.18 11.78
C ARG A 196 27.89 -33.89 10.76
N LYS A 197 28.47 -34.91 10.11
CA LYS A 197 27.73 -35.99 9.46
C LYS A 197 26.97 -36.79 10.53
N GLY A 198 25.70 -37.09 10.27
CA GLY A 198 24.90 -38.10 10.96
C GLY A 198 23.59 -38.25 10.17
N SER A 199 23.55 -39.16 9.20
CA SER A 199 23.15 -40.58 9.30
C SER A 199 21.69 -40.74 8.87
N ALA A 200 21.51 -41.49 7.78
CA ALA A 200 20.24 -41.69 7.10
C ALA A 200 19.33 -42.72 7.78
N ALA A 201 18.02 -42.48 7.55
CA ALA A 201 16.91 -43.44 7.34
C ALA A 201 16.26 -44.13 8.57
N PRO A 202 15.02 -44.68 8.44
CA PRO A 202 14.13 -44.72 7.26
C PRO A 202 12.65 -44.32 7.50
N GLY A 203 11.97 -44.03 6.38
CA GLY A 203 10.59 -44.36 6.01
C GLY A 203 9.44 -44.35 7.04
N GLY A 204 8.45 -43.49 6.81
CA GLY A 204 7.15 -43.52 7.49
C GLY A 204 6.02 -42.90 6.66
N ALA A 205 5.36 -43.75 5.87
CA ALA A 205 4.01 -43.68 5.30
C ALA A 205 3.32 -42.32 5.06
N VAL A 206 3.18 -42.00 3.77
CA VAL A 206 2.10 -41.17 3.23
C VAL A 206 0.74 -41.81 3.55
N ARG A 207 -0.19 -41.05 4.11
CA ARG A 207 -1.62 -41.37 4.08
C ARG A 207 -2.40 -40.18 3.55
N ASP A 208 -2.90 -40.37 2.34
CA ASP A 208 -3.95 -39.60 1.70
C ASP A 208 -5.29 -39.67 2.47
N ARG A 209 -6.05 -38.57 2.33
CA ARG A 209 -7.50 -38.46 2.01
C ARG A 209 -8.28 -37.49 2.92
N PRO A 210 -9.44 -36.95 2.47
CA PRO A 210 -9.79 -36.48 1.13
C PRO A 210 -10.55 -35.12 1.14
N ALA A 211 -10.83 -34.61 -0.06
CA ALA A 211 -11.77 -33.53 -0.35
C ALA A 211 -13.24 -33.88 -0.03
N GLY A 212 -14.02 -32.85 0.30
CA GLY A 212 -15.48 -32.78 0.34
C GLY A 212 -15.87 -31.39 0.89
N MET A 213 -16.28 -30.42 0.06
CA MET A 213 -17.61 -30.28 -0.56
C MET A 213 -18.72 -30.14 0.50
N VAL A 214 -18.96 -28.89 0.94
CA VAL A 214 -20.25 -28.17 0.89
C VAL A 214 -19.92 -26.69 0.71
#